data_AF-A0A7V9D0U4-F1
#
_entry.id   AF-A0A7V9D0U4-F1
#
_cell.length_a   1.000
_cell.length_b   1.000
_cell.length_c   1.000
_cell.angle_alpha   90.00
_cell.angle_beta   90.00
_cell.angle_gamma   90.00
#
_symmetry.space_group_name_H-M   'P 1'
#
loop_
_entity.id
_entity.type
_entity.pdbx_description
1 polymer ?
#
loop_
_entity_poly.entity_id
_entity_poly.type
_entity_poly.pdbx_seq_one_letter_code
_entity_poly.pdbx_strand_id
1 'polypeptide(L)'
;MSTGRLRIGIVGTGRILPAHLHGYKALLDRGLGDFEIVALCARKQEDVDRFLTPGGPPPRPPLNDNSNDPLNAPHLYLSDLFPDTEVQGWTDSEAMIRE
;
A
#
# COMPACT_ATOMS: atom_id res chain seq x y z
N MET A 1 -9.02 -24.56 10.03
CA MET A 1 -8.92 -23.29 9.27
C MET A 1 -7.53 -22.74 9.53
N SER A 2 -6.78 -22.35 8.51
CA SER A 2 -5.43 -21.81 8.70
C SER A 2 -5.50 -20.63 9.68
N THR A 3 -4.77 -20.72 10.79
CA THR A 3 -4.67 -19.69 11.86
C THR A 3 -3.60 -18.64 11.53
N GLY A 4 -3.38 -18.38 10.24
CA GLY A 4 -2.32 -17.50 9.77
C GLY A 4 -2.87 -16.19 9.26
N ARG A 5 -2.28 -15.08 9.71
CA ARG A 5 -2.49 -13.72 9.20
C ARG A 5 -2.44 -13.70 7.67
N LEU A 6 -3.43 -13.07 7.04
CA LEU A 6 -3.48 -12.98 5.58
C LEU A 6 -2.35 -12.07 5.07
N ARG A 7 -1.48 -12.60 4.21
CA ARG A 7 -0.39 -11.85 3.58
C ARG A 7 -0.85 -11.32 2.23
N ILE A 8 -0.74 -10.02 2.02
CA ILE A 8 -1.28 -9.32 0.84
C ILE A 8 -0.13 -8.72 0.02
N GLY A 9 -0.08 -9.04 -1.26
CA GLY A 9 0.70 -8.30 -2.26
C GLY A 9 -0.20 -7.39 -3.09
N ILE A 10 0.25 -6.17 -3.39
CA ILE A 10 -0.50 -5.21 -4.21
C ILE A 10 0.28 -4.92 -5.50
N VAL A 11 -0.34 -5.23 -6.65
CA VAL A 11 0.17 -4.83 -7.97
C VAL A 11 -0.54 -3.55 -8.40
N GLY A 12 0.25 -2.49 -8.60
CA GLY A 12 -0.23 -1.18 -9.02
C GLY A 12 -0.22 -0.15 -7.90
N THR A 13 0.88 0.61 -7.80
CA THR A 13 1.04 1.72 -6.84
C THR A 13 0.65 3.07 -7.44
N GLY A 14 -0.51 3.07 -8.09
CA GLY A 14 -1.09 4.22 -8.78
C GLY A 14 -1.82 5.19 -7.85
N ARG A 15 -2.66 6.05 -8.44
CA ARG A 15 -3.46 7.05 -7.69
C ARG A 15 -4.50 6.46 -6.74
N ILE A 16 -4.95 5.24 -7.00
CA ILE A 16 -5.95 4.57 -6.18
C ILE A 16 -5.35 3.91 -4.92
N LEU A 17 -4.03 3.68 -4.88
CA LEU A 17 -3.40 3.01 -3.74
C LEU A 17 -3.65 3.72 -2.40
N PRO A 18 -3.53 5.06 -2.26
CA PRO A 18 -3.91 5.75 -1.04
C PRO A 18 -5.32 5.38 -0.53
N ALA A 19 -6.33 5.33 -1.40
CA ALA A 19 -7.69 4.94 -1.00
C ALA A 19 -7.75 3.49 -0.48
N HIS A 20 -7.04 2.55 -1.11
CA HIS A 20 -6.93 1.19 -0.59
C HIS A 20 -6.28 1.17 0.80
N LEU A 21 -5.18 1.91 0.99
CA LEU A 21 -4.50 1.99 2.29
C LEU A 21 -5.39 2.59 3.37
N HIS A 22 -6.19 3.62 3.07
CA HIS A 22 -7.20 4.14 4.00
C HIS A 22 -8.27 3.09 4.34
N GLY A 23 -8.70 2.28 3.37
CA GLY A 23 -9.59 1.14 3.60
C GLY A 23 -8.98 0.11 4.56
N TYR A 24 -7.73 -0.29 4.33
CA TYR A 24 -7.01 -1.20 5.21
C TYR A 24 -6.83 -0.63 6.61
N LYS A 25 -6.43 0.65 6.72
CA LYS A 25 -6.34 1.36 7.99
C LYS A 25 -7.67 1.35 8.73
N ALA A 26 -8.79 1.62 8.03
CA ALA A 26 -10.12 1.65 8.62
C ALA A 26 -10.58 0.27 9.14
N LEU A 27 -10.08 -0.83 8.57
CA LEU A 27 -10.28 -2.19 9.08
C LEU A 27 -9.40 -2.46 10.31
N LEU A 28 -8.12 -2.07 10.27
CA LEU A 28 -7.18 -2.17 11.38
C LEU A 28 -7.69 -1.39 12.61
N ASP A 29 -8.11 -0.14 12.42
CA ASP A 29 -8.65 0.73 13.48
C ASP A 29 -9.89 0.14 14.16
N ARG A 30 -10.63 -0.75 13.48
CA ARG A 30 -11.81 -1.45 14.01
C ARG A 30 -11.51 -2.83 14.60
N GLY A 31 -10.23 -3.23 14.62
CA GLY A 31 -9.82 -4.56 15.09
C GLY A 31 -10.19 -5.70 14.13
N LEU A 32 -10.50 -5.41 12.87
CA LEU A 32 -10.84 -6.39 11.83
C LEU A 32 -9.60 -6.80 11.00
N GLY A 33 -8.42 -6.70 11.61
CA GLY A 33 -7.12 -6.61 10.93
C GLY A 33 -6.25 -7.86 10.97
N ASP A 34 -6.79 -9.05 10.66
CA ASP A 34 -5.97 -10.27 10.57
C ASP A 34 -5.25 -10.41 9.22
N PHE A 35 -4.55 -9.33 8.82
CA PHE A 35 -3.81 -9.25 7.57
C PHE A 35 -2.62 -8.30 7.65
N GLU A 36 -1.70 -8.42 6.71
CA GLU A 36 -0.58 -7.51 6.47
C GLU A 36 -0.34 -7.34 4.99
N ILE A 37 0.08 -6.14 4.59
CA ILE A 37 0.61 -5.92 3.24
C ILE A 37 2.11 -6.21 3.30
N VAL A 38 2.56 -7.21 2.55
CA VAL A 38 3.95 -7.70 2.56
C VAL A 38 4.69 -7.40 1.27
N ALA A 39 3.97 -7.03 0.21
CA ALA A 39 4.59 -6.71 -1.07
C ALA A 39 3.85 -5.59 -1.81
N LEU A 40 4.63 -4.70 -2.44
CA LEU A 40 4.16 -3.74 -3.43
C LEU A 40 4.87 -4.01 -4.76
N CYS A 41 4.11 -3.93 -5.86
CA CYS A 41 4.66 -4.09 -7.19
C CYS A 41 4.21 -2.95 -8.12
N ALA A 42 5.15 -2.35 -8.84
CA ALA A 42 4.86 -1.41 -9.91
C ALA A 42 5.99 -1.38 -10.93
N ARG A 43 5.70 -1.04 -12.19
CA ARG A 43 6.69 -1.01 -13.28
C ARG A 43 7.91 -0.11 -13.02
N LYS A 44 7.82 0.83 -12.08
CA LYS A 44 8.91 1.74 -11.68
C LYS A 44 9.13 1.62 -10.19
N GLN A 45 10.38 1.45 -9.78
CA GLN A 45 10.75 1.35 -8.36
C GLN A 45 10.32 2.59 -7.56
N GLU A 46 10.46 3.79 -8.14
CA GLU A 46 10.01 5.04 -7.52
C GLU A 46 8.52 5.05 -7.14
N ASP A 47 7.69 4.36 -7.93
CA ASP A 47 6.27 4.27 -7.63
C ASP A 47 6.00 3.33 -6.46
N VAL A 48 6.88 2.37 -6.19
CA VAL A 48 6.85 1.53 -4.99
C VAL A 48 7.37 2.30 -3.78
N ASP A 49 8.57 2.88 -3.90
CA ASP A 49 9.28 3.57 -2.82
C ASP A 49 8.45 4.72 -2.22
N ARG A 50 7.61 5.36 -3.03
CA ARG A 50 6.67 6.40 -2.59
C ARG A 50 5.81 5.96 -1.39
N PHE A 51 5.49 4.67 -1.26
CA PHE A 51 4.54 4.15 -0.27
C PHE A 51 5.18 3.33 0.85
N LEU A 52 6.45 2.93 0.74
CA LEU A 52 7.08 2.06 1.75
C LEU A 52 7.34 2.83 3.05
N THR A 53 8.14 3.88 2.99
CA THR A 53 8.57 4.66 4.16
C THR A 53 8.71 6.14 3.85
N PRO A 54 8.57 7.05 4.84
CA PRO A 54 8.85 8.46 4.64
C PRO A 54 10.27 8.70 4.10
N GLY A 55 10.42 9.66 3.19
CA GLY A 55 11.71 10.00 2.56
C GLY A 55 11.88 9.49 1.12
N GLY A 56 10.95 8.67 0.62
CA GLY A 56 10.84 8.35 -0.81
C GLY A 56 10.31 9.52 -1.66
N PRO A 57 9.99 9.28 -2.95
CA PRO A 57 9.38 10.28 -3.82
C PRO A 57 8.14 10.92 -3.18
N PRO A 58 7.85 12.20 -3.45
CA PRO A 58 6.70 12.86 -2.84
C PRO A 58 5.37 12.23 -3.31
N PRO A 59 4.30 12.39 -2.52
CA PRO A 59 2.94 12.06 -2.95
C PRO A 59 2.61 12.70 -4.30
N ARG A 60 1.75 12.04 -5.07
CA ARG A 60 1.24 12.63 -6.31
C ARG A 60 0.32 13.81 -5.98
N PRO A 61 0.32 14.88 -6.79
CA PRO A 61 -0.64 15.96 -6.60
C PRO A 61 -2.07 15.43 -6.80
N PRO A 62 -3.06 16.04 -6.14
CA PRO A 62 -4.45 15.69 -6.32
C PRO A 62 -4.86 15.84 -7.79
N LEU A 63 -5.78 14.98 -8.24
CA LEU A 63 -6.28 14.96 -9.60
C LEU A 63 -7.24 16.13 -9.87
N ASN A 64 -7.99 16.55 -8.84
CA ASN A 64 -8.98 17.61 -8.88
C ASN A 64 -9.16 18.21 -7.48
N ASP A 65 -10.06 19.18 -7.33
CA ASP A 65 -10.37 19.87 -6.06
C ASP A 65 -11.42 19.13 -5.20
N ASN A 66 -12.00 18.03 -5.68
CA ASN A 66 -12.99 17.27 -4.94
C ASN A 66 -12.30 16.42 -3.84
N SER A 67 -12.36 16.90 -2.60
CA SER A 67 -11.84 16.20 -1.42
C SER A 67 -12.48 14.82 -1.16
N ASN A 68 -13.65 14.54 -1.70
CA ASN A 68 -14.33 13.23 -1.56
C ASN A 68 -13.97 12.23 -2.66
N ASP A 69 -13.17 12.63 -3.66
CA ASP A 69 -12.69 11.72 -4.70
C ASP A 69 -11.67 10.74 -4.10
N PRO A 70 -11.89 9.41 -4.16
CA PRO A 70 -10.93 8.43 -3.68
C PRO A 70 -9.53 8.56 -4.33
N LEU A 71 -9.44 9.11 -5.54
CA LEU A 71 -8.15 9.35 -6.21
C LEU A 71 -7.35 10.51 -5.59
N ASN A 72 -7.96 11.30 -4.71
CA ASN A 72 -7.33 12.37 -3.93
C ASN A 72 -7.08 11.96 -2.47
N ALA A 73 -7.31 10.70 -2.10
CA ALA A 73 -7.13 10.25 -0.73
C ALA A 73 -5.70 10.59 -0.23
N PRO A 74 -5.55 11.08 1.02
CA PRO A 74 -4.25 11.45 1.56
C PRO A 74 -3.27 10.30 1.52
N HIS A 75 -2.00 10.62 1.26
CA HIS A 75 -0.93 9.64 1.21
C HIS A 75 -0.74 8.96 2.58
N LEU A 76 -0.43 7.66 2.56
CA LEU A 76 -0.10 6.87 3.74
C LEU A 76 1.15 6.03 3.43
N TYR A 77 1.92 5.71 4.46
CA TYR A 77 3.06 4.81 4.37
C TYR A 77 2.74 3.45 4.95
N LEU A 78 3.26 2.38 4.32
CA LEU A 78 3.07 1.03 4.83
C LEU A 78 3.81 0.79 6.14
N SER A 79 4.96 1.43 6.34
CA SER A 79 5.68 1.42 7.63
C SER A 79 4.86 2.00 8.78
N ASP A 80 3.93 2.92 8.53
CA ASP A 80 3.01 3.42 9.57
C ASP A 80 1.89 2.41 9.89
N LEU A 81 1.40 1.68 8.87
CA LEU A 81 0.29 0.73 9.02
C LEU A 81 0.74 -0.64 9.54
N PHE A 82 1.96 -1.04 9.19
CA PHE A 82 2.55 -2.34 9.51
C PHE A 82 4.02 -2.15 9.95
N PRO A 83 4.26 -1.54 11.13
CA PRO A 83 5.62 -1.18 11.57
C PRO A 83 6.55 -2.38 11.76
N ASP A 84 5.99 -3.57 12.02
CA ASP A 84 6.74 -4.81 12.23
C ASP A 84 6.85 -5.67 10.97
N THR A 85 6.32 -5.21 9.83
CA THR A 85 6.34 -5.95 8.56
C THR A 85 7.35 -5.33 7.61
N GLU A 86 8.35 -6.13 7.21
CA GLU A 86 9.24 -5.76 6.10
C GLU A 86 8.48 -5.92 4.76
N VAL A 87 8.04 -4.80 4.20
CA VAL A 87 7.34 -4.80 2.91
C VAL A 87 8.35 -4.81 1.76
N GLN A 88 8.27 -5.83 0.92
CA GLN A 88 9.14 -5.96 -0.25
C GLN A 88 8.61 -5.19 -1.45
N GLY A 89 9.51 -4.47 -2.13
CA GLY A 89 9.21 -3.75 -3.36
C GLY A 89 9.62 -4.53 -4.60
N TRP A 90 8.74 -4.57 -5.59
CA TRP A 90 8.93 -5.33 -6.82
C TRP A 90 8.65 -4.47 -8.06
N THR A 91 9.37 -4.74 -9.15
CA THR A 91 9.07 -4.13 -10.46
C THR A 91 8.45 -5.08 -11.47
N ASP A 92 8.30 -6.35 -11.10
CA ASP A 92 7.76 -7.42 -11.92
C ASP A 92 6.81 -8.27 -11.08
N SER A 93 5.56 -8.39 -11.52
CA SER A 93 4.53 -9.10 -10.75
C SER A 93 4.69 -10.62 -10.82
N GLU A 94 5.26 -11.17 -11.89
CA GLU A 94 5.51 -12.60 -11.95
C GLU A 94 6.65 -13.00 -11.01
N ALA A 95 7.69 -12.18 -10.92
CA ALA A 95 8.75 -12.36 -9.93
C ALA A 95 8.19 -12.29 -8.51
N MET A 96 7.35 -11.29 -8.21
CA MET A 96 6.69 -11.16 -6.91
C MET A 96 5.83 -12.38 -6.55
N ILE A 97 5.11 -12.98 -7.50
CA ILE A 97 4.23 -14.14 -7.25
C ILE A 97 5.02 -15.44 -7.07
N ARG A 98 6.22 -15.54 -7.62
CA ARG A 98 7.06 -16.75 -7.54
C ARG A 98 7.75 -16.91 -6.17
N GLU A 99 7.92 -15.82 -5.43
CA GLU A 99 8.53 -15.77 -4.09
C GLU A 99 7.49 -16.02 -2.98
#